data_AF-A0A7S2SV38-F1
#
_entry.id   AF-A0A7S2SV38-F1
#
_cell.length_a   1.000
_cell.length_b   1.000
_cell.length_c   1.000
_cell.angle_alpha   90.00
_cell.angle_beta   90.00
_cell.angle_gamma   90.00
#
_symmetry.space_group_name_H-M   'P 1'
#
loop_
_entity.id
_entity.type
_entity.pdbx_description
1 polymer ?
#
loop_
_entity_poly.entity_id
_entity_poly.type
_entity_poly.pdbx_seq_one_letter_code
_entity_poly.pdbx_strand_id
1 'polypeptide(L)'
;MARTVATAKGFTRVEVLGLWKILLVVLVSARGAAGGGSSLTGSWEEWPGRPVNSSAEERSLRLAGAGAVGGQLRELKKHSHALNTCPSGAILLSFGRSATDTLAETVISSSSFQFCQGTKEYFKDGGPAHGSPSADKLKSCMRWYGKSGGVFIHVKPWHIILAQKEGRLSDPESFFRVAKAAGFSQVVASFRDNQLAREVSSYEQSVHYIKGKTKVAHKGEEHFSGHNIVEAFRKDVSKYNRCVNAAHNAGLPLLFFDFDYVTHNLCAATKQIVQASVASIRDANRGSGGCATPSFTKCHEIIGHTTISHRKRSLSGRIGKEAAEYVTEQLTGTEFEWMLNLSATVWPAGTPRSAIPISSTP
;
A
#
# COMPACT_ATOMS: atom_id res chain seq x y z
N MET A 1 -65.58 -53.17 6.38
CA MET A 1 -64.38 -54.00 6.63
C MET A 1 -63.17 -53.07 6.64
N ALA A 2 -62.65 -52.74 7.83
CA ALA A 2 -61.34 -53.18 8.35
C ALA A 2 -60.14 -52.68 7.52
N ARG A 3 -59.43 -51.61 7.92
CA ARG A 3 -58.28 -51.46 8.87
C ARG A 3 -56.92 -51.94 8.32
N THR A 4 -55.96 -50.97 8.28
CA THR A 4 -54.48 -51.10 8.48
C THR A 4 -53.69 -51.86 7.38
N VAL A 5 -52.44 -51.56 6.97
CA VAL A 5 -51.16 -51.35 7.70
C VAL A 5 -50.14 -50.61 6.80
N ALA A 6 -49.20 -49.91 7.44
CA ALA A 6 -48.01 -49.21 6.91
C ALA A 6 -46.92 -50.12 6.29
N THR A 7 -45.93 -49.53 5.61
CA THR A 7 -44.49 -49.79 5.88
C THR A 7 -43.56 -48.83 5.10
N ALA A 8 -42.47 -48.48 5.78
CA ALA A 8 -41.38 -47.61 5.36
C ALA A 8 -40.26 -48.36 4.60
N LYS A 9 -39.51 -47.62 3.78
CA LYS A 9 -38.13 -47.92 3.30
C LYS A 9 -37.39 -46.58 3.35
N GLY A 10 -36.19 -46.38 3.88
CA GLY A 10 -35.09 -47.25 4.27
C GLY A 10 -33.81 -46.55 3.80
N PHE A 11 -33.12 -45.82 4.69
CA PHE A 11 -31.83 -45.18 4.41
C PHE A 11 -30.71 -46.03 5.01
N THR A 12 -29.77 -46.43 4.17
CA THR A 12 -28.58 -47.20 4.53
C THR A 12 -27.47 -46.32 5.06
N ARG A 13 -26.78 -46.89 6.05
CA ARG A 13 -25.69 -46.40 6.89
C ARG A 13 -24.35 -46.68 6.19
N VAL A 14 -23.38 -45.76 6.28
CA VAL A 14 -21.95 -46.08 6.09
C VAL A 14 -21.21 -45.60 7.33
N GLU A 15 -20.65 -46.57 8.06
CA GLU A 15 -19.72 -46.39 9.17
C GLU A 15 -18.28 -46.27 8.62
N VAL A 16 -17.47 -45.39 9.21
CA VAL A 16 -16.01 -45.58 9.29
C VAL A 16 -15.58 -45.28 10.72
N LEU A 17 -15.14 -46.32 11.41
CA LEU A 17 -14.52 -46.31 12.74
C LEU A 17 -13.00 -46.22 12.60
N GLY A 18 -12.36 -45.53 13.54
CA GLY A 18 -10.90 -45.49 13.69
C GLY A 18 -10.45 -44.64 14.87
N LEU A 19 -10.68 -45.15 16.09
CA LEU A 19 -10.22 -44.64 17.39
C LEU A 19 -8.70 -44.83 17.59
N TRP A 20 -8.03 -43.93 18.31
CA TRP A 20 -7.09 -44.25 19.42
C TRP A 20 -7.13 -43.14 20.50
N LYS A 21 -7.25 -43.57 21.77
CA LYS A 21 -7.29 -42.80 23.05
C LYS A 21 -5.86 -42.45 23.52
N ILE A 22 -5.59 -41.50 24.44
CA ILE A 22 -5.66 -41.55 25.93
C ILE A 22 -5.28 -40.13 26.44
N LEU A 23 -6.13 -39.37 27.16
CA LEU A 23 -6.37 -39.25 28.62
C LEU A 23 -5.22 -38.66 29.49
N LEU A 24 -5.43 -37.49 30.10
CA LEU A 24 -5.44 -37.34 31.58
C LEU A 24 -6.03 -35.98 32.01
N VAL A 25 -6.89 -36.04 33.02
CA VAL A 25 -7.52 -34.93 33.74
C VAL A 25 -6.90 -34.85 35.13
N VAL A 26 -6.61 -33.65 35.62
CA VAL A 26 -6.65 -33.34 37.07
C VAL A 26 -7.28 -31.96 37.26
N LEU A 27 -8.36 -31.94 38.05
CA LEU A 27 -9.05 -30.78 38.62
C LEU A 27 -8.67 -30.69 40.10
N VAL A 28 -8.29 -29.51 40.61
CA VAL A 28 -8.67 -29.08 41.97
C VAL A 28 -8.82 -27.55 42.03
N SER A 29 -10.06 -27.14 42.32
CA SER A 29 -10.63 -26.01 43.07
C SER A 29 -9.76 -24.89 43.67
N ALA A 30 -10.26 -23.64 43.62
CA ALA A 30 -10.76 -22.92 44.80
C ALA A 30 -11.46 -21.58 44.44
N ARG A 31 -12.50 -21.27 45.22
CA ARG A 31 -13.34 -20.05 45.22
C ARG A 31 -12.59 -18.83 45.78
N GLY A 32 -13.00 -17.62 45.38
CA GLY A 32 -12.71 -16.38 46.12
C GLY A 32 -13.34 -15.15 45.47
N ALA A 33 -14.06 -14.37 46.26
CA ALA A 33 -15.01 -13.34 45.84
C ALA A 33 -14.40 -11.93 45.72
N ALA A 34 -15.25 -11.04 45.18
CA ALA A 34 -15.31 -9.58 45.39
C ALA A 34 -14.40 -8.66 44.56
N GLY A 35 -15.08 -7.76 43.83
CA GLY A 35 -14.80 -6.32 43.88
C GLY A 35 -13.77 -5.78 42.90
N GLY A 36 -14.20 -4.82 42.07
CA GLY A 36 -13.27 -3.91 41.39
C GLY A 36 -13.64 -3.66 39.94
N GLY A 37 -14.61 -2.77 39.72
CA GLY A 37 -14.76 -2.13 38.42
C GLY A 37 -13.46 -1.43 38.04
N SER A 38 -12.88 -1.84 36.92
CA SER A 38 -11.82 -1.11 36.24
C SER A 38 -12.18 -1.03 34.76
N SER A 39 -12.75 0.12 34.43
CA SER A 39 -12.86 0.62 33.07
C SER A 39 -11.44 0.75 32.50
N LEU A 40 -11.02 -0.21 31.69
CA LEU A 40 -9.83 -0.10 30.86
C LEU A 40 -10.16 0.81 29.67
N THR A 41 -10.02 2.12 29.86
CA THR A 41 -9.88 3.07 28.76
C THR A 41 -8.50 2.86 28.15
N GLY A 42 -8.44 2.05 27.09
CA GLY A 42 -7.28 1.96 26.21
C GLY A 42 -7.02 3.32 25.57
N SER A 43 -5.90 3.91 25.93
CA SER A 43 -5.31 5.13 25.37
C SER A 43 -5.12 4.96 23.86
N TRP A 44 -5.81 5.77 23.06
CA TRP A 44 -5.59 5.86 21.62
C TRP A 44 -4.40 6.76 21.32
N GLU A 45 -3.58 6.28 20.39
CA GLU A 45 -2.38 6.93 19.86
C GLU A 45 -2.66 8.37 19.42
N GLU A 46 -1.84 9.29 19.93
CA GLU A 46 -1.78 10.68 19.48
C GLU A 46 -1.39 10.75 18.01
N TRP A 47 -2.30 11.28 17.19
CA TRP A 47 -1.98 11.76 15.86
C TRP A 47 -1.19 13.07 16.01
N PRO A 48 0.03 13.20 15.48
CA PRO A 48 0.83 14.40 15.69
C PRO A 48 0.29 15.55 14.83
N GLY A 49 -0.56 16.36 15.44
CA GLY A 49 -0.89 17.71 14.98
C GLY A 49 -0.21 18.74 15.89
N ARG A 50 0.98 19.24 15.50
CA ARG A 50 1.44 20.59 15.84
C ARG A 50 2.33 21.14 14.71
N PRO A 51 2.18 22.41 14.31
CA PRO A 51 3.13 23.08 13.44
C PRO A 51 4.42 23.35 14.24
N VAL A 52 5.54 22.77 13.80
CA VAL A 52 6.88 23.09 14.31
C VAL A 52 7.47 24.19 13.44
N ASN A 53 7.97 25.26 14.06
CA ASN A 53 8.66 26.36 13.37
C ASN A 53 9.89 25.82 12.62
N SER A 54 9.82 25.80 11.28
CA SER A 54 10.55 24.86 10.43
C SER A 54 11.95 25.29 9.95
N SER A 55 12.44 26.51 10.23
CA SER A 55 13.61 26.99 9.47
C SER A 55 14.99 26.62 10.05
N ALA A 56 15.11 26.45 11.36
CA ALA A 56 16.40 26.18 12.02
C ALA A 56 16.65 24.68 12.27
N GLU A 57 15.63 23.92 12.69
CA GLU A 57 15.73 22.47 12.88
C GLU A 57 15.88 21.71 11.55
N GLU A 58 15.23 22.16 10.46
CA GLU A 58 15.42 21.53 9.14
C GLU A 58 16.87 21.61 8.65
N ARG A 59 17.61 22.70 8.97
CA ARG A 59 19.02 22.82 8.54
C ARG A 59 19.95 21.92 9.34
N SER A 60 19.73 21.80 10.65
CA SER A 60 20.55 20.94 11.51
C SER A 60 20.32 19.44 11.21
N LEU A 61 19.07 19.05 10.95
CA LEU A 61 18.70 17.67 10.59
C LEU A 61 19.22 17.25 9.20
N ARG A 62 19.28 18.17 8.22
CA ARG A 62 19.86 17.89 6.89
C ARG A 62 21.36 17.55 6.97
N LEU A 63 22.11 18.19 7.87
CA LEU A 63 23.54 17.95 8.04
C LEU A 63 23.82 16.61 8.74
N ALA A 64 23.03 16.24 9.74
CA ALA A 64 23.15 14.95 10.44
C ALA A 64 22.75 13.76 9.55
N GLY A 65 21.67 13.88 8.76
CA GLY A 65 21.24 12.85 7.81
C GLY A 65 22.26 12.60 6.68
N ALA A 66 22.93 13.64 6.18
CA ALA A 66 23.94 13.52 5.14
C ALA A 66 25.16 12.68 5.57
N GLY A 67 25.56 12.76 6.84
CA GLY A 67 26.67 11.97 7.40
C GLY A 67 26.35 10.47 7.49
N ALA A 68 25.17 10.13 8.02
CA ALA A 68 24.71 8.74 8.14
C ALA A 68 24.50 8.09 6.75
N VAL A 69 23.91 8.82 5.81
CA VAL A 69 23.73 8.38 4.42
C VAL A 69 25.07 8.22 3.70
N GLY A 70 26.04 9.11 3.96
CA GLY A 70 27.40 9.02 3.43
C GLY A 70 28.15 7.77 3.92
N GLY A 71 27.98 7.39 5.18
CA GLY A 71 28.51 6.14 5.75
C GLY A 71 27.92 4.90 5.08
N GLN A 72 26.58 4.85 4.96
CA GLN A 72 25.88 3.74 4.30
C GLN A 72 26.25 3.62 2.81
N LEU A 73 26.45 4.74 2.10
CA LEU A 73 26.90 4.75 0.70
C LEU A 73 28.33 4.24 0.52
N ARG A 74 29.24 4.56 1.45
CA ARG A 74 30.62 4.06 1.41
C ARG A 74 30.69 2.57 1.68
N GLU A 75 29.88 2.04 2.60
CA GLU A 75 29.71 0.59 2.77
C GLU A 75 29.08 -0.06 1.52
N LEU A 76 28.08 0.57 0.91
CA LEU A 76 27.49 0.10 -0.34
C LEU A 76 28.53 -0.02 -1.45
N LYS A 77 29.45 0.94 -1.59
CA LYS A 77 30.56 0.85 -2.56
C LYS A 77 31.56 -0.26 -2.21
N LYS A 78 31.87 -0.48 -0.92
CA LYS A 78 32.74 -1.59 -0.48
C LYS A 78 32.12 -2.97 -0.71
N HIS A 79 30.80 -3.10 -0.74
CA HIS A 79 30.09 -4.35 -1.04
C HIS A 79 29.50 -4.44 -2.45
N SER A 80 29.65 -3.39 -3.25
CA SER A 80 29.20 -3.31 -4.66
C SER A 80 29.98 -4.25 -5.58
N HIS A 81 31.11 -4.82 -5.14
CA HIS A 81 31.94 -5.67 -5.97
C HIS A 81 31.45 -7.13 -6.12
N ALA A 82 30.32 -7.55 -5.54
CA ALA A 82 29.89 -8.95 -5.66
C ALA A 82 28.39 -9.24 -5.46
N LEU A 83 27.48 -8.28 -5.63
CA LEU A 83 26.08 -8.66 -5.85
C LEU A 83 25.88 -8.86 -7.34
N ASN A 84 26.20 -10.08 -7.82
CA ASN A 84 25.70 -10.64 -9.09
C ASN A 84 24.17 -10.83 -9.01
N THR A 85 23.45 -9.83 -8.53
CA THR A 85 22.00 -9.84 -8.40
C THR A 85 21.43 -9.17 -9.61
N CYS A 86 20.78 -9.97 -10.43
CA CYS A 86 20.01 -9.54 -11.57
C CYS A 86 19.01 -8.45 -11.15
N PRO A 87 18.97 -7.31 -11.86
CA PRO A 87 18.11 -6.20 -11.48
C PRO A 87 16.66 -6.51 -11.86
N SER A 88 15.97 -7.28 -11.02
CA SER A 88 14.63 -7.83 -11.28
C SER A 88 13.55 -7.26 -10.35
N GLY A 89 13.80 -6.14 -9.68
CA GLY A 89 12.83 -5.53 -8.76
C GLY A 89 12.03 -4.37 -9.37
N ALA A 90 10.73 -4.34 -9.12
CA ALA A 90 9.86 -3.21 -9.44
C ALA A 90 9.21 -2.63 -8.17
N ILE A 91 9.10 -1.30 -8.12
CA ILE A 91 8.46 -0.56 -7.02
C ILE A 91 7.17 0.06 -7.54
N LEU A 92 6.02 -0.36 -7.02
CA LEU A 92 4.78 0.38 -7.14
C LEU A 92 4.81 1.57 -6.18
N LEU A 93 5.02 2.78 -6.70
CA LEU A 93 4.92 4.04 -5.97
C LEU A 93 3.50 4.59 -6.11
N SER A 94 2.73 4.53 -5.02
CA SER A 94 1.35 5.02 -5.02
C SER A 94 0.84 5.21 -3.60
N PHE A 95 -0.09 6.14 -3.39
CA PHE A 95 -0.91 6.13 -2.18
C PHE A 95 -1.82 4.90 -2.13
N GLY A 96 -2.29 4.56 -0.93
CA GLY A 96 -3.36 3.56 -0.78
C GLY A 96 -4.61 3.97 -1.56
N ARG A 97 -5.45 2.99 -1.90
CA ARG A 97 -6.75 3.20 -2.60
C ARG A 97 -6.66 3.90 -3.97
N SER A 98 -5.47 3.91 -4.58
CA SER A 98 -5.25 4.31 -5.98
C SER A 98 -5.05 3.06 -6.83
N ALA A 99 -6.01 2.13 -6.77
CA ALA A 99 -5.97 0.84 -7.46
C ALA A 99 -4.75 -0.07 -7.15
N THR A 100 -4.05 0.16 -6.02
CA THR A 100 -2.79 -0.56 -5.73
C THR A 100 -2.97 -2.05 -5.51
N ASP A 101 -4.06 -2.48 -4.85
CA ASP A 101 -4.40 -3.91 -4.74
C ASP A 101 -4.66 -4.49 -6.13
N THR A 102 -5.45 -3.80 -6.95
CA THR A 102 -5.80 -4.25 -8.30
C THR A 102 -4.58 -4.42 -9.19
N LEU A 103 -3.70 -3.42 -9.24
CA LEU A 103 -2.51 -3.49 -10.07
C LEU A 103 -1.49 -4.51 -9.53
N ALA A 104 -1.17 -4.45 -8.25
CA ALA A 104 -0.13 -5.30 -7.68
C ALA A 104 -0.52 -6.79 -7.72
N GLU A 105 -1.74 -7.14 -7.29
CA GLU A 105 -2.20 -8.53 -7.31
C GLU A 105 -2.30 -9.06 -8.74
N THR A 106 -2.73 -8.25 -9.70
CA THR A 106 -2.78 -8.66 -11.11
C THR A 106 -1.39 -8.87 -11.69
N VAL A 107 -0.39 -8.04 -11.32
CA VAL A 107 1.00 -8.25 -11.73
C VAL A 107 1.52 -9.58 -11.17
N ILE A 108 1.31 -9.88 -9.90
CA ILE A 108 1.74 -11.14 -9.28
C ILE A 108 1.02 -12.34 -9.90
N SER A 109 -0.29 -12.27 -10.12
CA SER A 109 -1.08 -13.38 -10.68
C SER A 109 -0.79 -13.65 -12.15
N SER A 110 -0.33 -12.64 -12.90
CA SER A 110 -0.12 -12.70 -14.36
C SER A 110 1.34 -12.88 -14.76
N SER A 111 2.26 -12.96 -13.80
CA SER A 111 3.69 -13.04 -14.07
C SER A 111 4.44 -13.86 -13.03
N SER A 112 5.76 -14.01 -13.21
CA SER A 112 6.64 -14.62 -12.23
C SER A 112 7.14 -13.64 -11.15
N PHE A 113 6.60 -12.42 -11.06
CA PHE A 113 6.90 -11.53 -9.95
C PHE A 113 6.39 -12.11 -8.63
N GLN A 114 7.07 -11.76 -7.53
CA GLN A 114 6.64 -12.13 -6.18
C GLN A 114 6.67 -10.92 -5.24
N PHE A 115 5.80 -10.94 -4.24
CA PHE A 115 5.89 -10.00 -3.13
C PHE A 115 7.02 -10.39 -2.18
N CYS A 116 7.72 -9.39 -1.62
CA CYS A 116 8.63 -9.62 -0.51
C CYS A 116 7.83 -10.16 0.70
N GLN A 117 8.23 -11.31 1.25
CA GLN A 117 7.53 -11.96 2.37
C GLN A 117 6.03 -12.23 2.10
N GLY A 118 5.65 -12.40 0.82
CA GLY A 118 4.26 -12.70 0.45
C GLY A 118 3.26 -11.58 0.71
N THR A 119 3.71 -10.35 0.97
CA THR A 119 2.82 -9.20 1.23
C THR A 119 3.11 -8.02 0.31
N LYS A 120 2.04 -7.45 -0.26
CA LYS A 120 2.11 -6.24 -1.08
C LYS A 120 2.72 -5.05 -0.32
N GLU A 121 2.29 -4.84 0.91
CA GLU A 121 2.70 -3.71 1.77
C GLU A 121 3.90 -4.12 2.63
N TYR A 122 5.07 -4.30 2.00
CA TYR A 122 6.27 -4.80 2.68
C TYR A 122 6.72 -3.94 3.89
N PHE A 123 6.43 -2.64 3.85
CA PHE A 123 6.76 -1.67 4.90
C PHE A 123 5.56 -1.27 5.78
N LYS A 124 4.48 -2.06 5.84
CA LYS A 124 3.28 -1.72 6.61
C LYS A 124 3.62 -1.47 8.10
N ASP A 125 3.19 -0.34 8.65
CA ASP A 125 3.28 -0.13 10.10
C ASP A 125 2.32 -1.08 10.82
N GLY A 126 2.84 -1.94 11.70
CA GLY A 126 1.98 -2.85 12.48
C GLY A 126 2.66 -4.00 13.22
N GLY A 127 3.99 -4.14 13.16
CA GLY A 127 4.69 -5.10 14.01
C GLY A 127 6.20 -4.92 13.98
N PRO A 128 6.97 -5.49 14.93
CA PRO A 128 8.43 -5.38 14.96
C PRO A 128 9.12 -5.89 13.68
N ALA A 129 8.46 -6.77 12.91
CA ALA A 129 8.93 -7.26 11.61
C ALA A 129 8.62 -6.30 10.43
N HIS A 130 7.55 -5.52 10.51
CA HIS A 130 7.12 -4.58 9.46
C HIS A 130 7.38 -3.15 9.92
N GLY A 131 8.46 -2.59 9.39
CA GLY A 131 9.00 -1.30 9.83
C GLY A 131 9.52 -0.54 8.64
N SER A 132 9.82 0.73 8.87
CA SER A 132 10.22 1.69 7.84
C SER A 132 11.31 1.17 6.89
N PRO A 133 11.35 1.71 5.66
CA PRO A 133 12.34 1.34 4.67
C PRO A 133 13.78 1.47 5.20
N SER A 134 14.61 0.48 4.91
CA SER A 134 16.05 0.48 5.19
C SER A 134 16.81 -0.23 4.07
N ALA A 135 18.12 0.04 3.98
CA ALA A 135 18.98 -0.61 2.99
C ALA A 135 18.96 -2.14 3.11
N ASP A 136 19.03 -2.66 4.34
CA ASP A 136 19.07 -4.11 4.59
C ASP A 136 17.77 -4.81 4.23
N LYS A 137 16.62 -4.14 4.42
CA LYS A 137 15.33 -4.69 4.00
C LYS A 137 15.23 -4.80 2.48
N LEU A 138 15.65 -3.75 1.75
CA LEU A 138 15.65 -3.76 0.29
C LEU A 138 16.59 -4.86 -0.25
N LYS A 139 17.82 -4.96 0.28
CA LYS A 139 18.78 -6.01 -0.06
C LYS A 139 18.24 -7.40 0.27
N SER A 140 17.65 -7.58 1.45
CA SER A 140 17.08 -8.86 1.88
C SER A 140 15.95 -9.28 0.98
N CYS A 141 15.04 -8.36 0.62
CA CYS A 141 13.98 -8.71 -0.32
C CYS A 141 14.56 -9.19 -1.65
N MET A 142 15.48 -8.44 -2.25
CA MET A 142 16.09 -8.83 -3.52
C MET A 142 16.85 -10.15 -3.43
N ARG A 143 17.59 -10.38 -2.35
CA ARG A 143 18.35 -11.61 -2.11
C ARG A 143 17.45 -12.86 -2.04
N TRP A 144 16.34 -12.76 -1.31
CA TRP A 144 15.48 -13.91 -1.02
C TRP A 144 14.42 -14.15 -2.09
N TYR A 145 13.88 -13.09 -2.70
CA TYR A 145 12.73 -13.18 -3.60
C TYR A 145 13.06 -12.82 -5.06
N GLY A 146 14.15 -12.09 -5.32
CA GLY A 146 14.50 -11.61 -6.67
C GLY A 146 14.95 -12.70 -7.64
N LYS A 147 15.29 -13.90 -7.16
CA LYS A 147 15.78 -15.03 -7.98
C LYS A 147 14.67 -15.75 -8.76
N SER A 148 13.41 -15.61 -8.35
CA SER A 148 12.29 -16.42 -8.84
C SER A 148 11.49 -15.74 -9.97
N GLY A 149 12.11 -14.81 -10.70
CA GLY A 149 11.43 -14.00 -11.73
C GLY A 149 11.17 -12.55 -11.33
N GLY A 150 11.68 -12.10 -10.18
CA GLY A 150 11.68 -10.70 -9.76
C GLY A 150 10.81 -10.40 -8.54
N VAL A 151 10.98 -9.20 -7.98
CA VAL A 151 10.17 -8.73 -6.84
C VAL A 151 9.30 -7.55 -7.22
N PHE A 152 8.13 -7.46 -6.60
CA PHE A 152 7.24 -6.32 -6.71
C PHE A 152 6.90 -5.83 -5.30
N ILE A 153 7.09 -4.54 -5.01
CA ILE A 153 6.72 -3.95 -3.72
C ILE A 153 5.84 -2.75 -3.88
N HIS A 154 4.89 -2.55 -2.96
CA HIS A 154 4.15 -1.29 -2.88
C HIS A 154 4.77 -0.38 -1.81
N VAL A 155 5.08 0.85 -2.22
CA VAL A 155 5.60 1.91 -1.36
C VAL A 155 4.71 3.13 -1.48
N LYS A 156 4.19 3.61 -0.35
CA LYS A 156 3.46 4.87 -0.25
C LYS A 156 4.45 5.99 0.04
N PRO A 157 4.25 7.22 -0.47
CA PRO A 157 5.15 8.34 -0.19
C PRO A 157 5.41 8.56 1.31
N TRP A 158 4.39 8.35 2.16
CA TRP A 158 4.52 8.49 3.61
C TRP A 158 5.35 7.38 4.28
N HIS A 159 5.48 6.19 3.68
CA HIS A 159 6.42 5.16 4.19
C HIS A 159 7.86 5.67 4.20
N ILE A 160 8.20 6.55 3.25
CA ILE A 160 9.52 7.16 3.11
C ILE A 160 9.58 8.41 3.99
N ILE A 161 8.70 9.38 3.75
CA ILE A 161 8.81 10.73 4.32
C ILE A 161 8.64 10.77 5.84
N LEU A 162 7.85 9.87 6.43
CA LEU A 162 7.60 9.84 7.87
C LEU A 162 8.56 8.94 8.64
N ALA A 163 9.57 8.33 8.00
CA ALA A 163 10.48 7.39 8.64
C ALA A 163 11.53 8.08 9.55
N GLN A 164 11.13 8.81 10.59
CA GLN A 164 12.03 9.62 11.42
C GLN A 164 12.82 8.85 12.49
N LYS A 165 13.35 7.64 12.20
CA LYS A 165 14.28 6.96 13.14
C LYS A 165 15.62 6.66 12.48
N GLU A 166 16.67 6.60 13.29
CA GLU A 166 18.04 6.32 12.83
C GLU A 166 18.12 5.03 11.98
N GLY A 167 18.97 5.06 10.95
CA GLY A 167 19.16 3.94 10.02
C GLY A 167 18.04 3.73 8.99
N ARG A 168 17.03 4.61 8.96
CA ARG A 168 15.90 4.53 8.02
C ARG A 168 16.10 5.42 6.80
N LEU A 169 15.54 4.99 5.67
CA LEU A 169 15.51 5.78 4.44
C LEU A 169 14.32 6.73 4.51
N SER A 170 14.54 7.90 5.10
CA SER A 170 13.50 8.89 5.39
C SER A 170 13.35 10.00 4.35
N ASP A 171 14.29 10.07 3.42
CA ASP A 171 14.23 10.94 2.25
C ASP A 171 14.07 10.12 0.95
N PRO A 172 13.19 10.56 0.02
CA PRO A 172 12.99 9.88 -1.26
C PRO A 172 14.27 9.68 -2.07
N GLU A 173 15.16 10.67 -2.06
CA GLU A 173 16.41 10.65 -2.82
C GLU A 173 17.32 9.48 -2.40
N SER A 174 17.52 9.31 -1.10
CA SER A 174 18.28 8.18 -0.56
C SER A 174 17.55 6.86 -0.73
N PHE A 175 16.23 6.83 -0.54
CA PHE A 175 15.43 5.62 -0.73
C PHE A 175 15.61 5.03 -2.14
N PHE A 176 15.40 5.82 -3.20
CA PHE A 176 15.47 5.30 -4.57
C PHE A 176 16.91 4.98 -5.01
N ARG A 177 17.91 5.74 -4.55
CA ARG A 177 19.31 5.40 -4.79
C ARG A 177 19.69 4.05 -4.17
N VAL A 178 19.27 3.81 -2.93
CA VAL A 178 19.53 2.54 -2.23
C VAL A 178 18.71 1.40 -2.83
N ALA A 179 17.47 1.64 -3.24
CA ALA A 179 16.67 0.66 -3.95
C ALA A 179 17.32 0.24 -5.27
N LYS A 180 17.80 1.19 -6.07
CA LYS A 180 18.56 0.89 -7.30
C LYS A 180 19.79 0.04 -7.00
N ALA A 181 20.58 0.43 -5.98
CA ALA A 181 21.75 -0.33 -5.55
C ALA A 181 21.41 -1.74 -5.02
N ALA A 182 20.19 -1.96 -4.51
CA ALA A 182 19.72 -3.27 -4.08
C ALA A 182 19.27 -4.18 -5.24
N GLY A 183 19.08 -3.64 -6.46
CA GLY A 183 18.66 -4.39 -7.64
C GLY A 183 17.22 -4.12 -8.10
N PHE A 184 16.56 -3.08 -7.59
CA PHE A 184 15.34 -2.57 -8.21
C PHE A 184 15.68 -1.87 -9.52
N SER A 185 14.99 -2.24 -10.60
CA SER A 185 15.25 -1.78 -11.96
C SER A 185 14.25 -0.77 -12.48
N GLN A 186 13.07 -0.65 -11.86
CA GLN A 186 12.05 0.30 -12.32
C GLN A 186 11.10 0.76 -11.20
N VAL A 187 10.40 1.86 -11.46
CA VAL A 187 9.30 2.36 -10.64
C VAL A 187 8.02 2.42 -11.47
N VAL A 188 6.98 1.77 -10.97
CA VAL A 188 5.61 1.87 -11.47
C VAL A 188 4.89 2.90 -10.62
N ALA A 189 4.64 4.08 -11.18
CA ALA A 189 3.96 5.16 -10.50
C ALA A 189 2.47 5.10 -10.81
N SER A 190 1.62 5.14 -9.78
CA SER A 190 0.18 5.28 -9.96
C SER A 190 -0.40 6.36 -9.05
N PHE A 191 -1.37 7.09 -9.57
CA PHE A 191 -2.01 8.21 -8.88
C PHE A 191 -3.50 8.25 -9.19
N ARG A 192 -4.31 8.55 -8.17
CA ARG A 192 -5.76 8.77 -8.32
C ARG A 192 -6.04 10.25 -8.19
N ASP A 193 -6.44 10.87 -9.31
CA ASP A 193 -6.69 12.31 -9.37
C ASP A 193 -7.75 12.75 -8.39
N ASN A 194 -8.87 12.01 -8.28
CA ASN A 194 -9.91 12.30 -7.29
C ASN A 194 -9.45 11.86 -5.89
N GLN A 195 -8.70 12.76 -5.25
CA GLN A 195 -8.13 12.55 -3.92
C GLN A 195 -9.21 12.42 -2.84
N LEU A 196 -10.35 13.11 -2.98
CA LEU A 196 -11.47 12.93 -2.05
C LEU A 196 -12.00 11.50 -2.12
N ALA A 197 -12.24 10.96 -3.32
CA ALA A 197 -12.73 9.61 -3.47
C ALA A 197 -11.70 8.54 -3.04
N ARG A 198 -10.40 8.85 -3.12
CA ARG A 198 -9.33 8.06 -2.47
C ARG A 198 -9.47 8.09 -0.95
N GLU A 199 -9.60 9.27 -0.36
CA GLU A 199 -9.62 9.48 1.09
C GLU A 199 -10.87 8.85 1.74
N VAL A 200 -12.06 9.04 1.15
CA VAL A 200 -13.28 8.37 1.60
C VAL A 200 -13.14 6.84 1.52
N SER A 201 -12.48 6.32 0.47
CA SER A 201 -12.24 4.87 0.37
C SER A 201 -11.22 4.35 1.39
N SER A 202 -10.26 5.19 1.81
CA SER A 202 -9.32 4.87 2.89
C SER A 202 -10.02 4.87 4.24
N TYR A 203 -10.86 5.89 4.49
CA TYR A 203 -11.71 5.97 5.67
C TYR A 203 -12.62 4.73 5.82
N GLU A 204 -13.34 4.35 4.76
CA GLU A 204 -14.19 3.15 4.74
C GLU A 204 -13.39 1.88 5.08
N GLN A 205 -12.14 1.79 4.62
CA GLN A 205 -11.25 0.69 4.95
C GLN A 205 -10.92 0.65 6.44
N SER A 206 -10.51 1.79 7.00
CA SER A 206 -10.13 1.91 8.40
C SER A 206 -11.30 1.57 9.32
N VAL A 207 -12.50 2.07 9.00
CA VAL A 207 -13.72 1.73 9.74
C VAL A 207 -14.06 0.25 9.63
N HIS A 208 -13.92 -0.37 8.46
CA HIS A 208 -14.19 -1.80 8.28
C HIS A 208 -13.29 -2.69 9.16
N TYR A 209 -12.02 -2.33 9.33
CA TYR A 209 -11.08 -3.12 10.14
C TYR A 209 -11.26 -2.95 11.66
N ILE A 210 -11.84 -1.83 12.11
CA ILE A 210 -12.17 -1.61 13.51
C ILE A 210 -13.52 -2.31 13.80
N LYS A 211 -13.48 -3.60 14.16
CA LYS A 211 -14.67 -4.38 14.55
C LYS A 211 -15.50 -3.63 15.61
N GLY A 212 -16.75 -3.27 15.30
CA GLY A 212 -17.71 -2.71 16.28
C GLY A 212 -18.63 -1.64 15.68
N LYS A 213 -19.92 -2.01 15.48
CA LYS A 213 -20.89 -1.37 14.57
C LYS A 213 -21.44 0.03 14.96
N THR A 214 -20.90 0.76 15.94
CA THR A 214 -21.71 1.83 16.58
C THR A 214 -21.26 3.29 16.46
N LYS A 215 -20.19 3.65 15.75
CA LYS A 215 -19.84 5.09 15.54
C LYS A 215 -19.19 5.38 14.19
N VAL A 216 -19.88 5.11 13.08
CA VAL A 216 -19.37 5.46 11.73
C VAL A 216 -19.55 6.95 11.41
N ALA A 217 -20.57 7.64 11.95
CA ALA A 217 -20.77 9.06 11.68
C ALA A 217 -19.75 9.94 12.43
N HIS A 218 -19.63 9.76 13.75
CA HIS A 218 -18.71 10.55 14.58
C HIS A 218 -17.24 10.43 14.17
N LYS A 219 -16.84 9.25 13.66
CA LYS A 219 -15.48 9.03 13.14
C LYS A 219 -15.22 9.74 11.82
N GLY A 220 -16.27 10.01 11.03
CA GLY A 220 -16.14 10.77 9.79
C GLY A 220 -15.87 12.23 10.09
N GLU A 221 -16.57 12.81 11.06
CA GLU A 221 -16.31 14.18 11.57
C GLU A 221 -14.87 14.33 12.05
N GLU A 222 -14.41 13.44 12.94
CA GLU A 222 -13.02 13.46 13.44
C GLU A 222 -11.99 13.35 12.30
N HIS A 223 -12.25 12.49 11.31
CA HIS A 223 -11.34 12.24 10.20
C HIS A 223 -11.28 13.42 9.22
N PHE A 224 -12.43 13.99 8.84
CA PHE A 224 -12.53 14.97 7.76
C PHE A 224 -12.58 16.43 8.23
N SER A 225 -13.12 16.70 9.42
CA SER A 225 -13.30 18.07 9.94
C SER A 225 -12.09 18.59 10.73
N GLY A 226 -11.11 17.72 11.04
CA GLY A 226 -9.95 18.08 11.84
C GLY A 226 -8.83 18.84 11.09
N HIS A 227 -8.95 19.04 9.77
CA HIS A 227 -7.89 19.66 8.98
C HIS A 227 -8.39 20.29 7.67
N ASN A 228 -7.57 21.19 7.09
CA ASN A 228 -7.83 21.78 5.78
C ASN A 228 -7.61 20.74 4.66
N ILE A 229 -8.70 20.30 4.02
CA ILE A 229 -8.71 19.24 3.00
C ILE A 229 -7.93 19.67 1.74
N VAL A 230 -8.10 20.91 1.30
CA VAL A 230 -7.42 21.45 0.11
C VAL A 230 -5.90 21.44 0.32
N GLU A 231 -5.44 21.89 1.50
CA GLU A 231 -4.03 21.86 1.86
C GLU A 231 -3.50 20.42 1.96
N ALA A 232 -4.27 19.49 2.53
CA ALA A 232 -3.90 18.08 2.58
C ALA A 232 -3.72 17.47 1.18
N PHE A 233 -4.63 17.75 0.25
CA PHE A 233 -4.53 17.31 -1.15
C PHE A 233 -3.29 17.86 -1.85
N ARG A 234 -2.96 19.14 -1.64
CA ARG A 234 -1.73 19.74 -2.18
C ARG A 234 -0.47 19.13 -1.58
N LYS A 235 -0.47 18.90 -0.26
CA LYS A 235 0.65 18.23 0.44
C LYS A 235 0.87 16.82 -0.10
N ASP A 236 -0.19 16.05 -0.33
CA ASP A 236 -0.07 14.68 -0.84
C ASP A 236 0.45 14.63 -2.28
N VAL A 237 -0.02 15.52 -3.15
CA VAL A 237 0.56 15.70 -4.51
C VAL A 237 2.05 16.04 -4.42
N SER A 238 2.42 17.00 -3.58
CA SER A 238 3.83 17.40 -3.39
C SER A 238 4.71 16.23 -2.92
N LYS A 239 4.26 15.46 -1.93
CA LYS A 239 4.96 14.25 -1.44
C LYS A 239 5.13 13.21 -2.54
N TYR A 240 4.08 12.96 -3.33
CA TYR A 240 4.11 12.03 -4.45
C TYR A 240 5.13 12.45 -5.51
N ASN A 241 5.06 13.71 -5.94
CA ASN A 241 5.97 14.25 -6.96
C ASN A 241 7.42 14.22 -6.52
N ARG A 242 7.68 14.52 -5.25
CA ARG A 242 9.03 14.40 -4.70
C ARG A 242 9.57 12.97 -4.84
N CYS A 243 8.73 11.97 -4.59
CA CYS A 243 9.11 10.57 -4.79
C CYS A 243 9.31 10.22 -6.27
N VAL A 244 8.44 10.68 -7.17
CA VAL A 244 8.59 10.47 -8.61
C VAL A 244 9.90 11.09 -9.13
N ASN A 245 10.17 12.35 -8.76
CA ASN A 245 11.39 13.05 -9.14
C ASN A 245 12.64 12.35 -8.58
N ALA A 246 12.59 11.88 -7.33
CA ALA A 246 13.69 11.14 -6.73
C ALA A 246 13.96 9.80 -7.44
N ALA A 247 12.91 9.07 -7.86
CA ALA A 247 13.05 7.86 -8.66
C ALA A 247 13.70 8.14 -10.01
N HIS A 248 13.20 9.15 -10.72
CA HIS A 248 13.77 9.61 -11.99
C HIS A 248 15.24 10.01 -11.84
N ASN A 249 15.57 10.81 -10.83
CA ASN A 249 16.94 11.28 -10.58
C ASN A 249 17.89 10.16 -10.14
N ALA A 250 17.36 9.07 -9.55
CA ALA A 250 18.14 7.85 -9.32
C ALA A 250 18.41 7.08 -10.62
N GLY A 251 17.82 7.47 -11.74
CA GLY A 251 17.92 6.79 -13.03
C GLY A 251 17.18 5.45 -13.05
N LEU A 252 16.03 5.39 -12.36
CA LEU A 252 15.08 4.29 -12.48
C LEU A 252 14.05 4.66 -13.55
N PRO A 253 13.86 3.85 -14.60
CA PRO A 253 12.74 3.95 -15.51
C PRO A 253 11.42 4.08 -14.75
N LEU A 254 10.60 5.06 -15.16
CA LEU A 254 9.31 5.36 -14.57
C LEU A 254 8.21 4.96 -15.55
N LEU A 255 7.32 4.07 -15.12
CA LEU A 255 6.08 3.77 -15.83
C LEU A 255 4.93 4.39 -15.06
N PHE A 256 4.25 5.37 -15.63
CA PHE A 256 3.12 6.01 -14.98
C PHE A 256 1.81 5.45 -15.53
N PHE A 257 0.92 5.05 -14.62
CA PHE A 257 -0.45 4.65 -14.93
C PHE A 257 -1.39 5.39 -13.98
N ASP A 258 -2.20 6.30 -14.50
CA ASP A 258 -3.26 6.89 -13.70
C ASP A 258 -4.30 5.84 -13.29
N PHE A 259 -5.09 6.19 -12.28
CA PHE A 259 -6.12 5.32 -11.74
C PHE A 259 -7.11 4.86 -12.81
N ASP A 260 -7.53 5.74 -13.71
CA ASP A 260 -8.51 5.42 -14.74
C ASP A 260 -7.98 4.35 -15.69
N TYR A 261 -6.76 4.54 -16.17
CA TYR A 261 -6.05 3.58 -17.02
C TYR A 261 -5.89 2.24 -16.33
N VAL A 262 -5.47 2.21 -15.06
CA VAL A 262 -5.35 0.95 -14.30
C VAL A 262 -6.70 0.24 -14.20
N THR A 263 -7.81 0.97 -14.04
CA THR A 263 -9.13 0.36 -13.89
C THR A 263 -9.78 -0.11 -15.20
N HIS A 264 -9.41 0.46 -16.34
CA HIS A 264 -9.97 0.10 -17.66
C HIS A 264 -9.03 -0.73 -18.53
N ASN A 265 -7.72 -0.65 -18.31
CA ASN A 265 -6.67 -1.25 -19.15
C ASN A 265 -5.66 -2.07 -18.34
N LEU A 266 -6.15 -2.76 -17.29
CA LEU A 266 -5.32 -3.44 -16.29
C LEU A 266 -4.34 -4.45 -16.91
N CYS A 267 -4.80 -5.27 -17.85
CA CYS A 267 -3.94 -6.24 -18.53
C CYS A 267 -2.85 -5.58 -19.38
N ALA A 268 -3.17 -4.48 -20.06
CA ALA A 268 -2.21 -3.72 -20.84
C ALA A 268 -1.14 -3.10 -19.93
N ALA A 269 -1.55 -2.47 -18.81
CA ALA A 269 -0.63 -1.95 -17.80
C ALA A 269 0.30 -3.06 -17.27
N THR A 270 -0.28 -4.22 -16.94
CA THR A 270 0.47 -5.36 -16.39
C THR A 270 1.50 -5.89 -17.37
N LYS A 271 1.12 -6.05 -18.64
CA LYS A 271 2.04 -6.48 -19.70
C LYS A 271 3.19 -5.49 -19.89
N GLN A 272 2.90 -4.18 -19.90
CA GLN A 272 3.93 -3.14 -20.02
C GLN A 272 4.92 -3.16 -18.85
N ILE A 273 4.43 -3.33 -17.62
CA ILE A 273 5.26 -3.45 -16.40
C ILE A 273 6.27 -4.59 -16.54
N VAL A 274 5.81 -5.78 -16.97
CA VAL A 274 6.66 -6.95 -17.14
C VAL A 274 7.67 -6.73 -18.28
N GLN A 275 7.22 -6.22 -19.42
CA GLN A 275 8.09 -5.98 -20.58
C GLN A 275 9.20 -4.97 -20.27
N ALA A 276 8.91 -3.89 -19.55
CA ALA A 276 9.91 -2.91 -19.14
C ALA A 276 10.95 -3.50 -18.18
N SER A 277 10.54 -4.43 -17.30
CA SER A 277 11.47 -5.14 -16.43
C SER A 277 12.38 -6.08 -17.20
N VAL A 278 11.84 -6.81 -18.18
CA VAL A 278 12.62 -7.67 -19.09
C VAL A 278 13.64 -6.83 -19.86
N ALA A 279 13.22 -5.68 -20.42
CA ALA A 279 14.12 -4.76 -21.13
C ALA A 279 15.25 -4.25 -20.22
N SER A 280 14.91 -3.81 -19.00
CA SER A 280 15.87 -3.31 -18.02
C SER A 280 16.91 -4.38 -17.62
N ILE A 281 16.47 -5.63 -17.44
CA ILE A 281 17.38 -6.75 -17.16
C ILE A 281 18.28 -7.03 -18.36
N ARG A 282 17.73 -7.03 -19.58
CA ARG A 282 18.50 -7.28 -20.80
C ARG A 282 19.59 -6.23 -21.01
N ASP A 283 19.27 -4.97 -20.79
CA ASP A 283 20.21 -3.87 -20.94
C ASP A 283 21.32 -3.89 -19.88
N ALA A 284 20.99 -4.28 -18.64
CA ALA A 284 21.99 -4.46 -17.58
C ALA A 284 22.90 -5.68 -17.80
N ASN A 285 22.45 -6.70 -18.55
CA ASN A 285 23.16 -7.98 -18.75
C ASN A 285 23.63 -8.20 -20.19
N ARG A 286 23.92 -7.13 -20.95
CA ARG A 286 24.53 -7.24 -22.29
C ARG A 286 25.90 -7.93 -22.19
N GLY A 287 25.93 -9.26 -22.15
CA GLY A 287 27.14 -10.08 -22.04
C GLY A 287 27.10 -11.20 -20.98
N SER A 288 26.14 -11.21 -20.06
CA SER A 288 26.05 -12.19 -18.97
C SER A 288 24.70 -12.92 -18.98
N GLY A 289 24.61 -13.99 -19.78
CA GLY A 289 23.46 -14.89 -19.76
C GLY A 289 23.36 -15.59 -18.41
N GLY A 290 22.31 -15.32 -17.63
CA GLY A 290 22.15 -15.92 -16.31
C GLY A 290 21.07 -15.29 -15.43
N CYS A 291 20.51 -14.15 -15.84
CA CYS A 291 19.46 -13.50 -15.07
C CYS A 291 18.07 -14.05 -15.36
N ALA A 292 17.39 -14.51 -14.31
CA ALA A 292 15.98 -14.79 -14.35
C ALA A 292 15.23 -13.51 -14.70
N THR A 293 14.54 -13.51 -15.83
CA THR A 293 13.66 -12.44 -16.26
C THR A 293 12.23 -12.73 -15.84
N PRO A 294 11.46 -11.72 -15.40
CA PRO A 294 10.03 -11.89 -15.20
C PRO A 294 9.39 -12.34 -16.52
N SER A 295 8.51 -13.33 -16.46
CA SER A 295 7.72 -13.77 -17.62
C SER A 295 6.26 -13.37 -17.44
N PHE A 296 5.63 -12.91 -18.53
CA PHE A 296 4.19 -12.68 -18.58
C PHE A 296 3.55 -13.89 -19.26
N THR A 297 2.61 -14.55 -18.61
CA THR A 297 1.98 -15.77 -19.12
C THR A 297 0.61 -15.47 -19.72
N LYS A 298 -0.33 -15.08 -18.86
CA LYS A 298 -1.69 -14.71 -19.17
C LYS A 298 -2.14 -13.67 -18.15
N CYS A 299 -2.94 -12.70 -18.60
CA CYS A 299 -3.53 -11.76 -17.66
C CYS A 299 -4.61 -12.44 -16.81
N HIS A 300 -4.49 -12.28 -15.49
CA HIS A 300 -5.45 -12.72 -14.48
C HIS A 300 -5.91 -11.50 -13.68
N GLU A 301 -6.94 -10.80 -14.18
CA GLU A 301 -7.43 -9.56 -13.57
C GLU A 301 -7.97 -9.80 -12.15
N ILE A 302 -7.42 -9.07 -11.17
CA ILE A 302 -7.85 -9.08 -9.78
C ILE A 302 -8.38 -7.69 -9.41
N ILE A 303 -9.69 -7.59 -9.15
CA ILE A 303 -10.33 -6.31 -8.80
C ILE A 303 -10.39 -6.15 -7.27
N GLY A 304 -9.26 -5.77 -6.66
CA GLY A 304 -9.17 -5.50 -5.22
C GLY A 304 -9.67 -4.11 -4.79
N HIS A 305 -9.62 -3.11 -5.68
CA HIS A 305 -9.80 -1.70 -5.31
C HIS A 305 -11.25 -1.28 -4.95
N THR A 306 -12.25 -2.14 -5.17
CA THR A 306 -13.68 -1.90 -4.88
C THR A 306 -14.20 -2.65 -3.65
N THR A 307 -13.44 -3.61 -3.12
CA THR A 307 -13.93 -4.65 -2.18
C THR A 307 -14.60 -4.16 -0.89
N ILE A 308 -14.26 -2.96 -0.40
CA ILE A 308 -14.75 -2.41 0.89
C ILE A 308 -15.46 -1.05 0.67
N SER A 309 -15.67 -0.62 -0.57
CA SER A 309 -16.14 0.73 -0.86
C SER A 309 -17.65 0.80 -1.13
N HIS A 310 -18.36 1.73 -0.47
CA HIS A 310 -19.79 1.94 -0.66
C HIS A 310 -20.08 3.00 -1.74
N ARG A 311 -19.46 2.85 -2.92
CA ARG A 311 -19.48 3.86 -4.01
C ARG A 311 -20.89 4.26 -4.51
N LYS A 312 -21.90 3.43 -4.26
CA LYS A 312 -23.31 3.71 -4.61
C LYS A 312 -23.99 4.68 -3.64
N ARG A 313 -23.38 4.99 -2.50
CA ARG A 313 -23.91 5.94 -1.51
C ARG A 313 -23.41 7.36 -1.80
N SER A 314 -24.20 8.35 -1.41
CA SER A 314 -23.78 9.76 -1.38
C SER A 314 -22.56 9.96 -0.47
N LEU A 315 -21.89 11.11 -0.60
CA LEU A 315 -20.80 11.49 0.31
C LEU A 315 -21.27 11.43 1.78
N SER A 316 -22.41 12.04 2.10
CA SER A 316 -23.01 12.01 3.44
C SER A 316 -23.33 10.60 3.94
N GLY A 317 -23.78 9.71 3.06
CA GLY A 317 -24.04 8.30 3.41
C GLY A 317 -22.76 7.47 3.65
N ARG A 318 -21.58 8.00 3.35
CA ARG A 318 -20.27 7.34 3.52
C ARG A 318 -19.49 7.89 4.71
N ILE A 319 -19.55 9.20 4.96
CA ILE A 319 -18.74 9.87 5.99
C ILE A 319 -19.56 10.61 7.07
N GLY A 320 -20.89 10.57 7.03
CA GLY A 320 -21.74 11.37 7.91
C GLY A 320 -22.13 12.71 7.28
N LYS A 321 -23.21 13.32 7.79
CA LYS A 321 -23.79 14.53 7.18
C LYS A 321 -22.87 15.73 7.42
N GLU A 322 -22.45 15.93 8.66
CA GLU A 322 -21.65 17.04 9.14
C GLU A 322 -20.26 17.07 8.47
N ALA A 323 -19.58 15.92 8.39
CA ALA A 323 -18.33 15.79 7.65
C ALA A 323 -18.51 16.04 6.14
N ALA A 324 -19.61 15.57 5.54
CA ALA A 324 -19.88 15.83 4.13
C ALA A 324 -20.17 17.30 3.85
N GLU A 325 -20.90 17.99 4.74
CA GLU A 325 -21.12 19.44 4.67
C GLU A 325 -19.79 20.20 4.76
N TYR A 326 -18.95 19.88 5.75
CA TYR A 326 -17.61 20.48 5.89
C TYR A 326 -16.73 20.27 4.66
N VAL A 327 -16.67 19.04 4.13
CA VAL A 327 -15.91 18.73 2.91
C VAL A 327 -16.45 19.52 1.72
N THR A 328 -17.77 19.60 1.58
CA THR A 328 -18.42 20.34 0.49
C THR A 328 -18.07 21.82 0.56
N GLU A 329 -18.15 22.43 1.73
CA GLU A 329 -17.78 23.82 1.96
C GLU A 329 -16.31 24.10 1.61
N GLN A 330 -15.38 23.24 2.06
CA GLN A 330 -13.95 23.38 1.77
C GLN A 330 -13.59 23.29 0.27
N LEU A 331 -14.35 22.51 -0.50
CA LEU A 331 -14.03 22.25 -1.91
C LEU A 331 -14.79 23.14 -2.89
N THR A 332 -15.97 23.65 -2.52
CA THR A 332 -16.80 24.51 -3.39
C THR A 332 -16.06 25.79 -3.73
N GLY A 333 -16.06 26.18 -5.01
CA GLY A 333 -15.35 27.36 -5.50
C GLY A 333 -13.83 27.21 -5.63
N THR A 334 -13.30 26.01 -5.42
CA THR A 334 -11.85 25.73 -5.56
C THR A 334 -11.55 24.88 -6.81
N GLU A 335 -10.28 24.75 -7.19
CA GLU A 335 -9.83 23.85 -8.26
C GLU A 335 -10.17 22.36 -8.00
N PHE A 336 -10.56 22.01 -6.76
CA PHE A 336 -10.86 20.65 -6.31
C PHE A 336 -12.36 20.35 -6.25
N GLU A 337 -13.25 21.31 -6.55
CA GLU A 337 -14.71 21.14 -6.45
C GLU A 337 -15.22 19.91 -7.20
N TRP A 338 -14.66 19.64 -8.38
CA TRP A 338 -15.00 18.49 -9.21
C TRP A 338 -14.87 17.14 -8.48
N MET A 339 -14.01 17.06 -7.46
CA MET A 339 -13.79 15.85 -6.67
C MET A 339 -15.02 15.45 -5.83
N LEU A 340 -15.96 16.39 -5.60
CA LEU A 340 -17.25 16.10 -4.95
C LEU A 340 -18.05 15.05 -5.74
N ASN A 341 -17.87 14.99 -7.06
CA ASN A 341 -18.30 13.83 -7.82
C ASN A 341 -17.31 12.67 -7.60
N LEU A 342 -17.60 11.83 -6.60
CA LEU A 342 -16.73 10.69 -6.22
C LEU A 342 -16.56 9.62 -7.31
N SER A 343 -17.36 9.67 -8.38
CA SER A 343 -17.23 8.80 -9.55
C SER A 343 -16.25 9.34 -10.60
N ALA A 344 -15.92 10.63 -10.56
CA ALA A 344 -14.95 11.22 -11.47
C ALA A 344 -13.56 10.63 -11.18
N THR A 345 -12.92 10.10 -12.23
CA THR A 345 -11.60 9.46 -12.17
C THR A 345 -10.50 10.30 -12.80
N VAL A 346 -10.87 11.24 -13.67
CA VAL A 346 -9.97 12.06 -14.48
C VAL A 346 -10.11 13.53 -14.10
N TRP A 347 -8.98 14.25 -14.06
CA TRP A 347 -8.96 15.70 -13.87
C TRP A 347 -9.71 16.41 -15.01
N PRO A 348 -10.68 17.30 -14.73
CA PRO A 348 -11.45 17.98 -15.78
C PRO A 348 -10.58 18.85 -16.69
N ALA A 349 -10.90 18.85 -17.99
CA ALA A 349 -10.25 19.72 -18.95
C ALA A 349 -10.48 21.20 -18.60
N GLY A 350 -9.44 22.04 -18.72
CA GLY A 350 -9.52 23.47 -18.45
C GLY A 350 -9.44 23.87 -16.97
N THR A 351 -9.53 22.93 -16.03
CA THR A 351 -9.29 23.21 -14.61
C THR A 351 -7.80 23.25 -14.32
N PRO A 352 -7.25 24.32 -13.70
CA PRO A 352 -5.85 24.36 -13.31
C PRO A 352 -5.46 23.12 -12.52
N ARG A 353 -4.42 22.40 -12.95
CA ARG A 353 -3.92 21.20 -12.27
C ARG A 353 -2.65 21.58 -11.55
N SER A 354 -2.73 21.73 -10.23
CA SER A 354 -1.56 21.81 -9.36
C SER A 354 -0.64 20.60 -9.64
N ALA A 355 0.53 20.89 -10.23
CA ALA A 355 1.44 19.97 -10.90
C ALA A 355 1.45 18.55 -10.31
N ILE A 356 0.84 17.58 -10.98
CA ILE A 356 1.29 16.18 -10.96
C ILE A 356 2.14 16.05 -12.22
N PRO A 357 3.28 15.33 -12.23
CA PRO A 357 3.98 15.02 -13.46
C PRO A 357 2.95 14.45 -14.42
N ILE A 358 2.61 15.25 -15.42
CA ILE A 358 1.89 14.77 -16.58
C ILE A 358 2.91 13.82 -17.18
N SER A 359 2.76 12.54 -16.91
CA SER A 359 3.38 11.54 -17.74
C SER A 359 2.94 11.87 -19.14
N SER A 360 3.89 12.24 -20.00
CA SER A 360 3.78 11.90 -21.40
C SER A 360 3.65 10.38 -21.43
N THR A 361 2.42 9.89 -21.36
CA THR A 361 2.12 8.52 -21.77
C THR A 361 2.78 8.34 -23.14
N PRO A 362 3.58 7.28 -23.36
CA PRO A 362 4.24 7.07 -24.64
C PRO A 362 3.24 7.02 -25.81
#